data_AF-A0A7S1RDA1-F1
#
_entry.id   AF-A0A7S1RDA1-F1
#
_cell.length_a   1.000
_cell.length_b   1.000
_cell.length_c   1.000
_cell.angle_alpha   90.00
_cell.angle_beta   90.00
_cell.angle_gamma   90.00
#
_symmetry.space_group_name_H-M   'P 1'
#
loop_
_entity.id
_entity.type
_entity.pdbx_description
1 polymer ?
#
loop_
_entity_poly.entity_id
_entity_poly.type
_entity_poly.pdbx_seq_one_letter_code
_entity_poly.pdbx_strand_id
1 'polypeptide(L)'
;PWQGAVITIRRQNPQDGLHVDHDTRTLSKEAGTWYLVQMNDDWWRPDELDPRRREAAMLMERTAKSNESLPSRVWSAMRSAHLCNPATWFSWVAVPALRRSWYTSAPCSWSKW
;
A
#
# COMPACT_ATOMS: atom_id res chain seq x y z
N PRO A 1 -18.62 -6.21 -5.75
CA PRO A 1 -17.28 -6.80 -6.00
C PRO A 1 -16.20 -5.70 -5.92
N TRP A 2 -15.21 -5.86 -5.05
CA TRP A 2 -14.03 -4.98 -5.02
C TRP A 2 -13.11 -5.40 -6.16
N GLN A 3 -12.72 -4.48 -7.04
CA GLN A 3 -11.79 -4.78 -8.13
C GLN A 3 -10.51 -3.97 -7.89
N GLY A 4 -9.38 -4.67 -7.80
CA GLY A 4 -8.05 -4.10 -7.70
C GLY A 4 -7.04 -5.13 -8.20
N ALA A 5 -5.95 -4.64 -8.78
CA ALA A 5 -4.84 -5.47 -9.24
C ALA A 5 -3.52 -4.82 -8.82
N VAL A 6 -2.56 -5.66 -8.40
CA VAL A 6 -1.15 -5.26 -8.27
C VAL A 6 -0.44 -5.68 -9.54
N ILE A 7 0.32 -4.78 -10.15
CA ILE A 7 1.15 -5.05 -11.32
C ILE A 7 2.60 -4.83 -10.91
N THR A 8 3.40 -5.90 -10.94
CA THR A 8 4.85 -5.78 -10.72
C THR A 8 5.56 -5.67 -12.06
N ILE A 9 6.27 -4.55 -12.30
CA ILE A 9 7.04 -4.34 -13.52
C ILE A 9 8.52 -4.56 -13.21
N ARG A 10 9.09 -5.66 -13.73
CA ARG A 10 10.53 -5.89 -13.68
C ARG A 10 11.22 -5.08 -14.78
N ARG A 11 12.01 -4.07 -14.38
CA ARG A 11 12.92 -3.35 -15.28
C ARG A 11 14.30 -4.00 -15.22
N GLN A 12 14.44 -5.23 -15.72
CA GLN A 12 15.75 -5.83 -15.96
C GLN A 12 16.05 -5.89 -17.46
N ASN A 13 17.35 -5.94 -17.76
CA ASN A 13 18.01 -5.80 -19.05
C ASN A 13 17.15 -6.09 -20.30
N PRO A 14 17.24 -5.26 -21.37
CA PRO A 14 16.54 -5.50 -22.64
C PRO A 14 16.88 -6.85 -23.32
N GLN A 15 17.88 -7.57 -22.82
CA GLN A 15 18.40 -8.83 -23.37
C GLN A 15 17.80 -10.06 -22.69
N ASP A 16 17.24 -9.92 -21.48
CA ASP A 16 16.46 -10.97 -20.84
C ASP A 16 15.03 -10.76 -21.30
N GLY A 17 14.62 -11.47 -22.36
CA GLY A 17 13.29 -11.34 -22.97
C GLY A 17 12.22 -11.16 -21.89
N LEU A 18 11.42 -10.10 -22.02
CA LEU A 18 10.37 -9.64 -21.09
C LEU A 18 9.61 -10.82 -20.44
N HIS A 19 10.16 -11.38 -19.37
CA HIS A 19 9.46 -12.36 -18.58
C HIS A 19 8.58 -11.56 -17.63
N VAL A 20 7.48 -11.07 -18.20
CA VAL A 20 6.38 -10.48 -17.45
C VAL A 20 5.63 -11.66 -16.86
N ASP A 21 6.06 -12.10 -15.67
CA ASP A 21 5.20 -12.91 -14.82
C ASP A 21 4.00 -12.04 -14.47
N HIS A 22 2.90 -12.21 -15.20
CA HIS A 22 1.63 -11.50 -15.00
C HIS A 22 0.91 -12.05 -13.76
N ASP A 23 1.58 -12.06 -12.62
CA ASP A 23 0.99 -12.55 -11.38
C ASP A 23 0.02 -11.49 -10.83
N THR A 24 -1.26 -11.70 -11.13
CA THR A 24 -2.35 -10.76 -10.83
C THR A 24 -3.05 -11.18 -9.55
N ARG A 25 -2.85 -10.42 -8.47
CA ARG A 25 -3.67 -10.57 -7.26
C ARG A 25 -4.95 -9.76 -7.39
N THR A 26 -6.08 -10.46 -7.45
CA THR A 26 -7.43 -9.84 -7.50
C THR A 26 -8.07 -9.87 -6.11
N LEU A 27 -8.76 -8.79 -5.73
CA LEU A 27 -9.59 -8.78 -4.53
C LEU A 27 -10.89 -9.56 -4.77
N SER A 28 -11.23 -10.47 -3.85
CA SER A 28 -12.52 -11.14 -3.84
C SER A 28 -13.14 -11.03 -2.44
N LYS A 29 -14.46 -10.96 -2.37
CA LYS A 29 -15.17 -10.86 -1.08
C LYS A 29 -15.00 -12.15 -0.28
N GLU A 30 -14.90 -13.26 -0.99
CA GLU A 30 -14.75 -14.63 -0.49
C GLU A 30 -13.38 -14.84 0.17
N ALA A 31 -12.34 -14.16 -0.32
CA ALA A 31 -11.00 -14.18 0.27
C ALA A 31 -10.88 -13.34 1.55
N GLY A 32 -11.96 -12.67 1.99
CA GLY A 32 -11.98 -11.85 3.21
C GLY A 32 -11.04 -10.63 3.19
N THR A 33 -10.40 -10.36 2.05
CA THR A 33 -9.41 -9.30 1.88
C THR A 33 -10.00 -8.20 1.01
N TRP A 34 -9.99 -6.97 1.51
CA TRP A 34 -10.57 -5.80 0.83
C TRP A 34 -9.50 -4.78 0.38
N TYR A 35 -8.22 -5.10 0.57
CA TYR A 35 -7.11 -4.19 0.33
C TYR A 35 -5.96 -4.89 -0.41
N LEU A 36 -5.23 -4.11 -1.22
CA LEU A 36 -3.97 -4.52 -1.82
C LEU A 36 -2.86 -3.61 -1.28
N VAL A 37 -1.72 -4.20 -0.95
CA VAL A 37 -0.52 -3.46 -0.54
C VAL A 37 0.58 -3.80 -1.54
N GLN A 38 1.25 -2.77 -2.05
CA GLN A 38 2.41 -2.91 -2.91
C GLN A 38 3.49 -1.94 -2.44
N MET A 39 4.73 -2.44 -2.37
CA MET A 39 5.92 -1.65 -2.05
C MET A 39 6.90 -1.72 -3.23
N ASN A 40 8.21 -1.86 -2.95
CA ASN A 40 9.26 -1.91 -3.95
C ASN A 40 9.65 -3.34 -4.38
N ASP A 41 9.04 -4.37 -3.77
CA ASP A 41 9.34 -5.78 -4.02
C ASP A 41 8.18 -6.52 -4.72
N ASP A 42 8.47 -7.72 -5.23
CA ASP A 42 7.45 -8.60 -5.81
C ASP A 42 6.47 -9.05 -4.71
N TRP A 43 5.16 -8.90 -4.91
CA TRP A 43 4.14 -9.19 -3.88
C TRP A 43 4.14 -10.64 -3.39
N TRP A 44 4.58 -11.60 -4.22
CA TRP A 44 4.67 -13.03 -3.90
C TRP A 44 5.96 -13.42 -3.18
N ARG A 45 6.96 -12.53 -3.13
CA ARG A 45 8.19 -12.80 -2.37
C ARG A 45 7.92 -12.69 -0.87
N PRO A 46 8.72 -13.34 -0.01
CA PRO A 46 8.61 -13.15 1.44
C PRO A 46 8.79 -11.69 1.87
N ASP A 47 8.09 -11.27 2.92
CA ASP A 47 8.12 -9.90 3.49
C ASP A 47 9.48 -9.52 4.13
N GLU A 48 10.46 -10.43 4.13
CA GLU A 48 11.78 -10.24 4.73
C GLU A 48 12.61 -9.17 3.99
N LEU A 49 12.32 -8.95 2.70
CA LEU A 49 13.01 -7.95 1.88
C LEU A 49 12.52 -6.53 2.15
N ASP A 50 11.25 -6.37 2.57
CA ASP A 50 10.66 -5.09 2.89
C ASP A 50 9.60 -5.21 4.01
N PRO A 51 9.99 -4.97 5.28
CA PRO A 51 9.08 -5.12 6.41
C PRO A 51 7.90 -4.14 6.37
N ARG A 52 8.00 -3.05 5.58
CA ARG A 52 6.92 -2.06 5.41
C ARG A 52 5.66 -2.69 4.83
N ARG A 53 5.80 -3.70 3.96
CA ARG A 53 4.63 -4.35 3.35
C ARG A 53 3.78 -5.08 4.39
N ARG A 54 4.43 -5.85 5.25
CA ARG A 54 3.76 -6.56 6.36
C ARG A 54 3.08 -5.59 7.31
N GLU A 55 3.75 -4.49 7.64
CA GLU A 55 3.18 -3.46 8.52
C GLU A 55 1.95 -2.79 7.89
N ALA A 56 2.04 -2.39 6.63
CA ALA A 56 0.92 -1.84 5.90
C ALA A 56 -0.26 -2.82 5.84
N ALA A 57 -0.02 -4.12 5.59
CA ALA A 57 -1.07 -5.13 5.61
C ALA A 57 -1.76 -5.23 6.99
N MET A 58 -0.98 -5.27 8.08
CA MET A 58 -1.52 -5.28 9.45
C MET A 58 -2.34 -4.02 9.77
N LEU A 59 -1.88 -2.85 9.33
CA LEU A 59 -2.61 -1.60 9.53
C LEU A 59 -3.92 -1.61 8.75
N MET A 60 -3.91 -2.07 7.49
CA MET A 60 -5.11 -2.19 6.68
C MET A 60 -6.12 -3.17 7.31
N GLU A 61 -5.71 -4.32 7.82
CA GLU A 61 -6.61 -5.23 8.55
C GLU A 61 -7.28 -4.57 9.76
N ARG A 62 -6.54 -3.76 10.52
CA ARG A 62 -7.09 -3.00 11.64
C ARG A 62 -8.08 -1.93 11.17
N THR A 63 -7.79 -1.27 10.05
CA THR A 63 -8.72 -0.30 9.46
C THR A 63 -10.04 -0.93 9.00
N ALA A 64 -10.15 -2.25 8.87
CA ALA A 64 -11.42 -2.92 8.58
C ALA A 64 -12.37 -2.96 9.80
N LYS A 65 -11.82 -2.90 11.02
CA LYS A 65 -12.51 -3.26 12.27
C LYS A 65 -13.03 -2.09 13.11
N SER A 66 -12.74 -0.84 12.73
CA SER A 66 -13.14 0.35 13.51
C SER A 66 -14.37 1.05 12.89
N ASN A 67 -14.96 2.04 13.59
CA ASN A 67 -16.17 2.79 13.20
C ASN A 67 -15.98 4.18 12.53
N GLU A 68 -14.80 4.81 12.59
CA GLU A 68 -14.40 6.00 11.80
C GLU A 68 -14.45 5.85 10.25
N SER A 69 -14.30 6.95 9.51
CA SER A 69 -14.23 6.91 8.03
C SER A 69 -12.99 6.18 7.51
N LEU A 70 -13.14 5.40 6.43
CA LEU A 70 -12.03 4.68 5.81
C LEU A 70 -10.87 5.61 5.35
N PRO A 71 -11.12 6.77 4.71
CA PRO A 71 -10.04 7.59 4.20
C PRO A 71 -9.15 8.21 5.29
N SER A 72 -9.75 8.64 6.42
CA SER A 72 -8.98 9.16 7.55
C SER A 72 -8.07 8.10 8.15
N ARG A 73 -8.49 6.83 8.17
CA ARG A 73 -7.65 5.75 8.65
C ARG A 73 -6.54 5.36 7.69
N VAL A 74 -6.84 5.29 6.39
CA VAL A 74 -5.79 5.06 5.38
C VAL A 74 -4.75 6.18 5.47
N TRP A 75 -5.20 7.43 5.64
CA TRP A 75 -4.32 8.56 5.88
C TRP A 75 -3.44 8.38 7.13
N SER A 76 -4.04 8.04 8.27
CA SER A 76 -3.28 7.77 9.50
C SER A 76 -2.34 6.58 9.39
N ALA A 77 -2.75 5.51 8.70
CA ALA A 77 -1.94 4.31 8.48
C ALA A 77 -0.70 4.64 7.64
N MET A 78 -0.85 5.36 6.52
CA MET A 78 0.31 5.77 5.71
C MET A 78 1.27 6.69 6.45
N ARG A 79 0.81 7.35 7.52
CA ARG A 79 1.62 8.22 8.38
C ARG A 79 2.14 7.52 9.62
N SER A 80 1.96 6.20 9.76
CA SER A 80 2.59 5.44 10.84
C SER A 80 4.11 5.52 10.72
N ALA A 81 4.77 5.32 11.87
CA ALA A 81 6.20 5.01 11.88
C ALA A 81 6.49 3.87 10.89
N HIS A 82 7.67 3.85 10.28
CA HIS A 82 8.14 2.87 9.28
C HIS A 82 7.53 3.00 7.87
N LEU A 83 6.23 3.26 7.71
CA LEU A 83 5.64 3.54 6.39
C LEU A 83 5.98 4.94 5.91
N CYS A 84 5.87 5.92 6.81
CA CYS A 84 6.36 7.26 6.61
C CYS A 84 7.79 7.35 7.18
N ASN A 85 8.79 7.48 6.31
CA ASN A 85 10.20 7.51 6.69
C ASN A 85 10.92 8.73 6.07
N PRO A 86 12.19 9.00 6.40
CA PRO A 86 12.91 10.17 5.88
C PRO A 86 13.05 10.21 4.35
N ALA A 87 12.89 9.09 3.65
CA ALA A 87 12.86 9.04 2.18
C ALA A 87 11.46 9.33 1.60
N THR A 88 10.41 9.40 2.43
CA THR A 88 9.06 9.76 2.00
C THR A 88 8.98 11.25 1.68
N TRP A 89 8.79 11.60 0.40
CA TRP A 89 8.68 13.00 -0.04
C TRP A 89 7.27 13.58 0.10
N PHE A 90 6.25 12.75 -0.08
CA PHE A 90 4.86 13.14 0.08
C PHE A 90 3.99 11.93 0.40
N SER A 91 2.79 12.20 0.90
CA SER A 91 1.74 11.20 1.11
C SER A 91 0.43 11.70 0.49
N TRP A 92 -0.31 10.78 -0.13
CA TRP A 92 -1.55 11.11 -0.84
C TRP A 92 -2.59 10.01 -0.71
N VAL A 93 -3.82 10.37 -0.35
CA VAL A 93 -4.99 9.48 -0.34
C VAL A 93 -6.03 10.07 -1.26
N ALA A 94 -6.56 9.26 -2.17
CA ALA A 94 -7.64 9.64 -3.06
C ALA A 94 -8.87 8.76 -2.85
N VAL A 95 -10.04 9.38 -2.92
CA VAL A 95 -11.33 8.68 -2.91
C VAL A 95 -12.09 9.12 -4.17
N PRO A 96 -11.92 8.40 -5.29
CA PRO A 96 -12.48 8.82 -6.58
C PRO A 96 -13.99 9.02 -6.55
N ALA A 97 -14.72 8.14 -5.85
CA ALA A 97 -16.17 8.22 -5.69
C ALA A 97 -16.64 9.52 -5.03
N LEU A 98 -15.81 10.12 -4.17
CA LEU A 98 -16.11 11.38 -3.48
C LEU A 98 -15.43 12.59 -4.13
N ARG A 99 -14.66 12.38 -5.21
CA ARG A 99 -13.79 13.39 -5.83
C ARG A 99 -12.94 14.16 -4.79
N ARG A 100 -12.50 13.45 -3.75
CA ARG A 100 -11.78 14.03 -2.62
C ARG A 100 -10.39 13.41 -2.51
N SER A 101 -9.43 14.23 -2.13
CA SER A 101 -8.09 13.77 -1.78
C SER A 101 -7.54 14.47 -0.54
N TRP A 102 -6.60 13.79 0.11
CA TRP A 102 -5.76 14.31 1.18
C TRP A 102 -4.32 14.26 0.71
N TYR A 103 -3.57 15.32 0.98
CA TYR A 103 -2.19 15.47 0.51
C TYR A 103 -1.34 16.16 1.57
N THR A 104 -0.08 15.74 1.69
CA THR A 104 0.92 16.46 2.46
C THR A 104 2.31 16.17 1.90
N SER A 105 3.14 17.22 1.82
CA SER A 105 4.59 17.12 1.68
C SER A 105 5.31 17.28 3.02
N ALA A 106 4.56 17.43 4.11
CA ALA A 106 5.16 17.60 5.42
C ALA A 106 5.95 16.32 5.78
N PRO A 107 7.18 16.46 6.28
CA PRO A 107 7.94 15.32 6.74
C PRO A 107 7.15 14.57 7.81
N CYS A 108 7.36 13.26 7.87
CA CYS A 108 6.80 12.41 8.91
C CYS A 108 7.17 13.01 10.26
N SER A 109 6.19 13.59 10.96
CA SER A 109 6.39 14.23 12.24
C SER A 109 6.57 13.12 13.27
N TRP A 110 7.82 12.79 13.57
CA TRP A 110 8.15 11.91 14.68
C TRP A 110 7.86 12.66 15.97
N SER A 111 6.77 12.32 16.64
CA SER A 111 6.66 12.60 18.06
C SER A 111 7.82 11.84 18.71
N LYS A 112 8.82 12.57 19.24
CA LYS A 112 9.88 11.98 20.05
C LYS A 112 9.19 11.25 21.21
N TRP A 113 9.26 9.93 21.21
CA TRP A 113 9.01 9.12 22.39
C TRP A 113 10.29 9.12 23.23
#